data_AF-A0A399PEQ1-F1
#
_entry.id   AF-A0A399PEQ1-F1
#
_cell.length_a   1.000
_cell.length_b   1.000
_cell.length_c   1.000
_cell.angle_alpha   90.00
_cell.angle_beta   90.00
_cell.angle_gamma   90.00
#
_symmetry.space_group_name_H-M   'P 1'
#
loop_
_entity.id
_entity.type
_entity.pdbx_description
1 polymer ?
#
loop_
_entity_poly.entity_id
_entity_poly.type
_entity_poly.pdbx_seq_one_letter_code
_entity_poly.pdbx_strand_id
1 'polypeptide(L)'
;MGDPDFTASPARGGGWTVTRHERGTVDTSHLADDRDLVVLWLSHHRGRFGYPLAHAHDDADVAALAPASLAVIRSDAVDAAFPYRATWREERDRALTAARAADGGSAEDGPR
;
A
#
# COMPACT_ATOMS: atom_id res chain seq x y z
N MET A 1 4.59 -27.59 7.06
CA MET A 1 4.48 -26.77 5.83
C MET A 1 3.61 -25.59 6.24
N GLY A 2 4.25 -24.45 6.51
CA GLY A 2 3.60 -23.29 7.12
C GLY A 2 2.94 -22.39 6.09
N ASP A 3 1.89 -21.69 6.51
CA ASP A 3 1.32 -20.62 5.74
C ASP A 3 2.40 -19.57 5.42
N PRO A 4 2.30 -18.88 4.27
CA PRO A 4 3.25 -17.83 3.95
C PRO A 4 3.27 -16.78 5.06
N ASP A 5 4.44 -16.51 5.60
CA ASP A 5 4.63 -15.49 6.62
C ASP A 5 5.64 -14.44 6.15
N PHE A 6 5.53 -13.26 6.75
CA PHE A 6 6.31 -12.10 6.39
C PHE A 6 6.73 -11.37 7.66
N THR A 7 8.01 -11.07 7.78
CA THR A 7 8.55 -10.29 8.89
C THR A 7 9.38 -9.13 8.36
N ALA A 8 9.20 -7.95 8.97
CA ALA A 8 10.03 -6.79 8.71
C ALA A 8 10.67 -6.35 10.03
N SER A 9 12.00 -6.27 10.04
CA SER A 9 12.77 -5.89 11.22
C SER A 9 13.65 -4.69 10.88
N PRO A 10 13.82 -3.71 11.78
CA PRO A 10 14.76 -2.61 11.55
C PRO A 10 16.18 -3.14 11.33
N ALA A 11 16.85 -2.66 10.28
CA ALA A 11 18.21 -3.07 9.97
C ALA A 11 19.26 -2.24 10.72
N ARG A 12 20.41 -2.86 11.03
CA ARG A 12 21.53 -2.19 11.70
C ARG A 12 22.21 -1.22 10.72
N GLY A 13 21.82 0.05 10.76
CA GLY A 13 22.29 1.09 9.85
C GLY A 13 21.19 1.94 9.24
N GLY A 14 19.93 1.66 9.54
CA GLY A 14 18.76 2.29 8.92
C GLY A 14 18.07 1.37 7.93
N GLY A 15 16.82 1.66 7.59
CA GLY A 15 16.01 0.82 6.72
C GLY A 15 15.54 -0.48 7.37
N TRP A 16 15.15 -1.44 6.54
CA TRP A 16 14.44 -2.65 6.98
C TRP A 16 15.01 -3.91 6.33
N THR A 17 15.11 -4.97 7.12
CA THR A 17 15.29 -6.33 6.61
C THR A 17 13.93 -6.99 6.56
N VAL A 18 13.56 -7.45 5.37
CA VAL A 18 12.31 -8.11 5.08
C VAL A 18 12.59 -9.58 4.81
N THR A 19 11.98 -10.47 5.56
CA THR A 19 12.04 -11.91 5.34
C THR A 19 10.66 -12.41 4.96
N ARG A 20 10.60 -13.16 3.86
CA ARG A 20 9.38 -13.75 3.33
C ARG A 20 9.53 -15.27 3.28
N HIS A 21 8.62 -15.97 3.92
CA HIS A 21 8.51 -17.41 3.82
C HIS A 21 7.37 -17.77 2.86
N GLU A 22 7.69 -18.48 1.78
CA GLU A 22 6.71 -18.98 0.83
C GLU A 22 6.91 -20.46 0.56
N ARG A 23 6.00 -21.30 1.09
CA ARG A 23 5.87 -22.72 0.72
C ARG A 23 7.21 -23.48 0.66
N GLY A 24 8.08 -23.27 1.65
CA GLY A 24 9.38 -23.95 1.77
C GLY A 24 10.57 -23.13 1.26
N THR A 25 10.34 -21.96 0.68
CA THR A 25 11.38 -21.01 0.27
C THR A 25 11.43 -19.85 1.27
N VAL A 26 12.64 -19.40 1.58
CA VAL A 26 12.89 -18.18 2.37
C VAL A 26 13.59 -17.18 1.48
N ASP A 27 12.99 -16.01 1.31
CA ASP A 27 13.60 -14.87 0.62
C ASP A 27 13.87 -13.75 1.62
N THR A 28 14.99 -13.05 1.47
CA THR A 28 15.37 -11.93 2.33
C THR A 28 15.82 -10.75 1.49
N SER A 29 15.13 -9.62 1.69
CA SER A 29 15.38 -8.37 0.98
C SER A 29 15.71 -7.26 1.97
N HIS A 30 16.53 -6.30 1.53
CA HIS A 30 16.84 -5.11 2.31
C HIS A 30 16.24 -3.88 1.65
N LEU A 31 15.54 -3.09 2.45
CA LEU A 31 14.97 -1.80 2.07
C LEU A 31 15.80 -0.71 2.74
N ALA A 32 16.28 0.25 1.96
CA ALA A 32 17.20 1.26 2.45
C ALA A 32 16.52 2.30 3.34
N ASP A 33 15.23 2.56 3.12
CA ASP A 33 14.50 3.65 3.76
C ASP A 33 13.08 3.24 4.17
N ASP A 34 12.49 3.96 5.13
CA ASP A 34 11.14 3.69 5.66
C ASP A 34 10.07 3.82 4.57
N ARG A 35 10.30 4.73 3.61
CA ARG A 35 9.40 4.95 2.46
C ARG A 35 9.29 3.73 1.56
N ASP A 36 10.36 2.96 1.43
CA ASP A 36 10.39 1.77 0.58
C ASP A 36 9.52 0.66 1.18
N LEU A 37 9.46 0.55 2.51
CA LEU A 37 8.56 -0.37 3.21
C LEU A 37 7.09 -0.01 2.97
N VAL A 38 6.76 1.28 3.03
CA VAL A 38 5.40 1.77 2.75
C VAL A 38 5.00 1.51 1.29
N VAL A 39 5.89 1.76 0.33
CA VAL A 39 5.66 1.47 -1.09
C VAL A 39 5.46 -0.03 -1.32
N LEU A 40 6.27 -0.88 -0.68
CA LEU A 40 6.13 -2.33 -0.74
C LEU A 40 4.74 -2.77 -0.23
N TRP A 41 4.29 -2.26 0.93
CA TRP A 41 2.95 -2.55 1.45
C TRP A 41 1.82 -2.06 0.55
N LEU A 42 1.93 -0.85 -0.01
CA LEU A 42 0.95 -0.30 -0.94
C LEU A 42 0.87 -1.10 -2.25
N SER A 43 2.01 -1.55 -2.77
CA SER A 43 2.07 -2.40 -3.97
C SER A 43 1.41 -3.75 -3.73
N HIS A 44 1.58 -4.32 -2.52
CA HIS A 44 1.01 -5.60 -2.15
C HIS A 44 -0.51 -5.51 -1.94
N HIS A 45 -1.00 -4.42 -1.35
CA HIS A 45 -2.43 -4.16 -1.21
C HIS A 45 -3.14 -3.97 -2.56
N ARG A 46 -2.44 -3.51 -3.60
CA ARG A 46 -3.01 -3.30 -4.94
C ARG A 46 -3.00 -4.56 -5.82
N GLY A 47 -2.32 -5.62 -5.40
CA GLY A 47 -2.28 -6.91 -6.10
C GLY A 47 -3.59 -7.67 -6.01
N ARG A 48 -3.91 -8.46 -7.06
CA ARG A 48 -5.16 -9.24 -7.22
C ARG A 48 -5.36 -10.33 -6.15
N PHE A 49 -4.33 -10.62 -5.36
CA PHE A 49 -4.39 -11.44 -4.16
C PHE A 49 -4.44 -10.52 -2.95
N GLY A 50 -5.63 -9.97 -2.68
CA GLY A 50 -5.87 -9.25 -1.44
C GLY A 50 -5.64 -10.21 -0.28
N TYR A 51 -4.50 -10.06 0.39
CA TYR A 51 -4.02 -10.86 1.51
C TYR A 51 -3.62 -12.32 1.21
N PRO A 52 -2.38 -12.69 1.59
CA PRO A 52 -2.14 -13.91 2.34
C PRO A 52 -1.59 -13.57 3.74
N LEU A 53 -1.97 -12.44 4.33
CA LEU A 53 -1.58 -12.16 5.72
C LEU A 53 -2.62 -12.78 6.64
N ALA A 54 -2.50 -14.08 6.87
CA ALA A 54 -3.14 -14.69 8.02
C ALA A 54 -2.44 -14.21 9.31
N HIS A 55 -2.47 -12.91 9.64
CA HIS A 55 -1.80 -12.41 10.84
C HIS A 55 -2.72 -11.50 11.66
N ALA A 56 -2.85 -11.92 12.92
CA ALA A 56 -3.36 -11.12 14.01
C ALA A 56 -2.70 -9.73 14.00
N HIS A 57 -3.51 -8.71 14.22
CA HIS A 57 -3.02 -7.40 14.62
C HIS A 57 -2.52 -7.53 16.07
N ASP A 58 -1.36 -6.94 16.36
CA ASP A 58 -0.96 -6.73 17.75
C ASP A 58 -1.81 -5.58 18.31
N ASP A 59 -2.43 -5.80 19.48
CA ASP A 59 -3.18 -4.76 20.20
C ASP A 59 -2.31 -3.52 20.47
N ALA A 60 -0.98 -3.70 20.60
CA ALA A 60 -0.03 -2.61 20.75
C ALA A 60 0.03 -1.71 19.50
N ASP A 61 0.02 -2.28 18.30
CA ASP A 61 0.03 -1.52 17.04
C ASP A 61 -1.30 -0.79 16.84
N VAL A 62 -2.42 -1.46 17.16
CA VAL A 62 -3.75 -0.84 17.12
C VAL A 62 -3.80 0.36 18.06
N ALA A 63 -3.32 0.22 19.29
CA ALA A 63 -3.28 1.29 20.28
C ALA A 63 -2.33 2.43 19.86
N ALA A 64 -1.18 2.11 19.29
CA ALA A 64 -0.20 3.10 18.82
C ALA A 64 -0.72 3.92 17.63
N LEU A 65 -1.46 3.29 16.70
CA LEU A 65 -1.94 3.93 15.48
C LEU A 65 -3.28 4.64 15.66
N ALA A 66 -4.14 4.20 16.59
CA ALA A 66 -5.48 4.76 16.77
C ALA A 66 -5.53 6.29 16.92
N PRO A 67 -4.64 6.97 17.68
CA PRO A 67 -4.65 8.43 17.78
C PRO A 67 -4.37 9.13 16.45
N ALA A 68 -3.40 8.64 15.68
CA ALA A 68 -3.05 9.18 14.38
C ALA A 68 -4.19 8.95 13.37
N SER A 69 -4.76 7.74 13.36
CA SER A 69 -5.92 7.42 12.52
C SER A 69 -7.11 8.30 12.83
N LEU A 70 -7.41 8.55 14.10
CA LEU A 70 -8.50 9.44 14.51
C LEU A 70 -8.26 10.90 14.07
N ALA A 71 -7.02 11.38 14.17
CA ALA A 71 -6.66 12.72 13.70
C ALA A 71 -6.88 12.87 12.19
N VAL A 72 -6.46 11.87 11.40
CA VAL A 72 -6.68 11.83 9.95
C VAL A 72 -8.17 11.79 9.62
N ILE A 73 -8.96 10.94 10.29
CA ILE A 73 -10.42 10.84 10.08
C ILE A 73 -11.10 12.19 10.35
N ARG A 74 -10.71 12.87 11.43
CA ARG A 74 -11.27 14.19 11.77
C ARG A 74 -10.89 15.25 10.75
N SER A 75 -9.63 15.26 10.30
CA SER A 75 -9.18 16.19 9.26
C SER A 75 -9.92 15.94 7.95
N ASP A 76 -10.09 14.68 7.52
CA ASP A 76 -10.84 14.36 6.31
C ASP A 76 -12.32 14.78 6.41
N ALA A 77 -12.93 14.64 7.58
CA ALA A 77 -14.31 15.08 7.82
C ALA A 77 -14.46 16.61 7.71
N VAL A 78 -13.47 17.36 8.19
CA VAL A 78 -13.43 18.82 8.05
C VAL A 78 -13.19 19.21 6.58
N ASP A 79 -12.23 18.57 5.92
CA ASP A 79 -11.95 18.75 4.49
C ASP A 79 -13.17 18.41 3.60
N ALA A 80 -14.02 17.46 4.04
CA ALA A 80 -15.31 17.13 3.41
C ALA A 80 -16.26 18.30 3.27
N ALA A 81 -16.22 19.24 4.22
CA ALA A 81 -17.16 20.36 4.27
C ALA A 81 -16.79 21.47 3.27
N PHE A 82 -15.58 21.45 2.71
CA PHE A 82 -15.14 22.52 1.82
C PHE A 82 -15.43 22.24 0.34
N PRO A 83 -15.91 23.24 -0.41
CA PRO A 83 -16.23 23.10 -1.84
C PRO A 83 -15.05 22.64 -2.71
N TYR A 84 -13.81 22.97 -2.34
CA TYR A 84 -12.62 22.56 -3.13
C TYR A 84 -12.52 21.04 -3.27
N ARG A 85 -13.04 20.27 -2.29
CA ARG A 85 -12.96 18.81 -2.32
C ARG A 85 -13.85 18.21 -3.41
N ALA A 86 -14.97 18.85 -3.74
CA ALA A 86 -15.80 18.46 -4.88
C ALA A 86 -15.03 18.67 -6.19
N THR A 87 -14.48 19.88 -6.38
CA THR A 87 -13.65 20.21 -7.55
C THR A 87 -12.46 19.26 -7.69
N TRP A 88 -11.73 19.01 -6.60
CA TRP A 88 -10.58 18.10 -6.63
C TRP A 88 -10.97 16.67 -7.02
N ARG A 89 -12.12 16.16 -6.53
CA ARG A 89 -12.61 14.82 -6.89
C ARG A 89 -12.94 14.73 -8.38
N GLU A 90 -13.61 15.73 -8.93
CA GLU A 90 -13.93 15.80 -10.35
C GLU A 90 -12.67 15.83 -11.22
N GLU A 91 -11.68 16.66 -10.87
CA GLU A 91 -10.39 16.74 -11.57
C GLU A 91 -9.63 15.41 -11.53
N ARG A 92 -9.56 14.79 -10.34
CA ARG A 92 -8.92 13.48 -10.15
C ARG A 92 -9.59 12.41 -10.99
N ASP A 93 -10.91 12.33 -10.98
CA ASP A 93 -11.65 11.28 -11.71
C ASP A 93 -11.51 11.45 -13.23
N ARG A 94 -11.43 12.70 -13.71
CA ARG A 94 -11.08 12.99 -15.10
C ARG A 94 -9.68 12.51 -15.44
N ALA A 95 -8.69 12.82 -14.59
CA ALA A 95 -7.31 12.39 -14.79
C ALA A 95 -7.16 10.85 -14.77
N LEU A 96 -7.84 10.16 -13.86
CA LEU A 96 -7.84 8.70 -13.77
C LEU A 96 -8.50 8.05 -14.99
N THR A 97 -9.56 8.65 -15.52
CA THR A 97 -10.22 8.17 -16.75
C THR A 97 -9.29 8.32 -17.95
N ALA A 98 -8.62 9.47 -18.07
CA ALA A 98 -7.63 9.71 -19.12
C ALA A 98 -6.45 8.74 -19.04
N ALA A 99 -5.91 8.48 -17.84
CA ALA A 99 -4.83 7.52 -17.63
C ALA A 99 -5.24 6.09 -18.07
N ARG A 100 -6.43 5.63 -17.66
CA ARG A 100 -6.95 4.31 -18.08
C ARG A 100 -7.14 4.20 -19.58
N ALA A 101 -7.57 5.27 -20.24
CA ALA A 101 -7.71 5.30 -21.70
C ALA A 101 -6.34 5.23 -22.39
N ALA A 102 -5.32 5.91 -21.86
CA ALA A 102 -3.95 5.83 -22.36
C ALA A 102 -3.34 4.42 -22.19
N ASP A 103 -3.60 3.78 -21.04
CA ASP A 103 -3.13 2.41 -20.77
C ASP A 103 -3.84 1.38 -21.67
N GLY A 104 -5.13 1.55 -21.95
CA GLY A 104 -5.92 0.66 -22.82
C GLY A 104 -5.67 0.84 -24.32
N GLY A 105 -5.35 2.06 -24.77
CA GLY A 105 -5.03 2.34 -26.18
C GLY A 105 -3.68 1.80 -26.64
N SER A 106 -2.81 1.39 -25.71
CA SER A 106 -1.51 0.78 -26.03
C SER A 106 -1.61 -0.71 -26.39
N ALA A 107 -2.79 -1.34 -26.26
CA ALA A 107 -2.97 -2.79 -26.45
C ALA A 107 -3.48 -3.19 -27.85
N GLU A 108 -3.87 -2.26 -28.74
CA GLU A 108 -4.46 -2.59 -30.05
C GLU A 108 -3.56 -2.38 -31.27
N ASP A 109 -2.29 -1.96 -31.10
CA ASP A 109 -1.40 -1.63 -32.24
C ASP A 109 -0.22 -2.61 -32.39
N GLY A 110 -0.53 -3.91 -32.41
CA GLY A 110 0.42 -4.97 -32.79
C GLY A 110 0.11 -5.48 -34.21
N PRO A 111 1.03 -5.40 -35.18
CA PRO A 111 0.74 -5.75 -36.57
C PRO A 111 0.54 -7.26 -36.75
N ARG A 112 -0.41 -7.61 -37.64
CA ARG A 112 -0.67 -8.96 -38.15
C ARG A 112 0.43 -9.46 -39.07
#